data_AF-A0A3C1PAP5-F1
#
_entry.id   AF-A0A3C1PAP5-F1
#
_cell.length_a   1.000
_cell.length_b   1.000
_cell.length_c   1.000
_cell.angle_alpha   90.00
_cell.angle_beta   90.00
_cell.angle_gamma   90.00
#
_symmetry.space_group_name_H-M   'P 1'
#
loop_
_entity.id
_entity.type
_entity.pdbx_description
1 polymer ?
#
loop_
_entity_poly.entity_id
_entity_poly.type
_entity_poly.pdbx_seq_one_letter_code
_entity_poly.pdbx_strand_id
1 'polypeptide(L)' 'LYLYSERNPCESCQGVITQFKQKFPNLEITLFWDYPYPPLS' A
#
# COMPACT_ATOMS: atom_id res chain seq x y z
N LEU A 1 3.22 4.03 9.35
CA LEU A 1 3.80 2.70 9.06
C LEU A 1 4.05 2.61 7.55
N TYR A 2 5.23 2.19 7.14
CA TYR A 2 5.59 2.09 5.73
C TYR A 2 5.57 0.63 5.29
N LEU A 3 4.82 0.34 4.23
CA LEU A 3 4.69 -0.98 3.64
C LEU A 3 5.25 -0.93 2.22
N TYR A 4 6.01 -1.94 1.85
CA TYR A 4 6.53 -2.10 0.50
C TYR A 4 6.01 -3.41 -0.07
N SER A 5 5.46 -3.36 -1.28
CA SER A 5 5.07 -4.54 -2.04
C SER A 5 5.75 -4.54 -3.40
N GLU A 6 6.12 -5.73 -3.88
CA GLU A 6 6.71 -5.89 -5.22
C GLU A 6 5.73 -5.55 -6.35
N ARG A 7 4.43 -5.51 -6.05
CA ARG A 7 3.36 -5.24 -7.01
C ARG A 7 2.37 -4.21 -6.47
N ASN A 8 1.79 -3.44 -7.38
CA ASN A 8 0.66 -2.55 -7.10
C ASN A 8 -0.54 -3.35 -6.56
N PRO A 9 -1.21 -2.92 -5.48
CA PRO A 9 -2.48 -3.51 -5.06
C PRO A 9 -3.49 -3.54 -6.20
N CYS A 10 -4.18 -4.67 -6.33
CA CYS A 10 -5.31 -4.77 -7.26
C CYS A 10 -6.56 -4.08 -6.69
N GLU A 11 -7.59 -3.93 -7.53
CA GLU A 11 -8.86 -3.32 -7.15
C GLU A 11 -9.50 -3.98 -5.91
N SER A 12 -9.45 -5.31 -5.83
CA SER A 12 -9.96 -6.06 -4.66
C SER A 12 -9.22 -5.72 -3.37
N CYS A 13 -7.92 -5.39 -3.43
CA CYS A 13 -7.14 -4.98 -2.24
C CYS A 13 -7.58 -3.63 -1.68
N GLN A 14 -8.14 -2.73 -2.50
CA GLN A 14 -8.55 -1.39 -2.05
C GLN A 14 -9.65 -1.46 -0.99
N GLY A 15 -10.54 -2.45 -1.08
CA GLY A 15 -11.58 -2.68 -0.07
C GLY A 15 -10.98 -2.99 1.31
N VAL A 16 -9.99 -3.88 1.37
CA VAL A 16 -9.30 -4.25 2.62
C VAL A 16 -8.51 -3.06 3.19
N ILE A 17 -7.80 -2.32 2.33
CA ILE A 17 -7.05 -1.11 2.74
C ILE A 17 -8.00 -0.06 3.34
N THR A 18 -9.16 0.12 2.73
CA THR A 18 -10.18 1.07 3.20
C THR A 18 -10.75 0.65 4.55
N GLN A 19 -11.13 -0.62 4.69
CA GLN A 19 -11.62 -1.17 5.96
C GLN A 19 -10.59 -1.02 7.08
N PHE A 20 -9.31 -1.23 6.78
CA PHE A 20 -8.24 -1.01 7.75
C PHE A 20 -8.17 0.46 8.20
N LYS A 21 -8.17 1.42 7.26
CA LYS A 21 -8.13 2.86 7.56
C LYS A 21 -9.33 3.30 8.41
N GLN A 22 -10.52 2.76 8.14
CA GLN A 22 -11.73 3.04 8.91
C GLN A 22 -11.66 2.46 10.33
N LYS A 23 -11.13 1.25 10.46
CA LYS A 23 -11.04 0.56 11.76
C LYS A 23 -9.97 1.18 12.67
N PHE A 24 -8.90 1.70 12.09
CA PHE A 24 -7.76 2.26 12.82
C PHE A 24 -7.44 3.68 12.34
N PRO A 25 -8.30 4.67 12.63
CA PRO A 25 -8.18 6.03 12.08
C PRO A 25 -6.92 6.77 12.55
N ASN A 26 -6.33 6.36 13.69
CA ASN A 26 -5.10 6.95 14.23
C ASN A 26 -3.82 6.28 13.71
N LEU A 27 -3.94 5.28 12.84
CA LEU A 27 -2.81 4.60 12.21
C LEU A 27 -2.73 5.00 10.74
N GLU A 28 -1.67 5.74 10.39
CA GLU A 28 -1.37 6.05 9.01
C GLU A 28 -0.49 4.95 8.40
N ILE A 29 -0.95 4.38 7.29
CA ILE A 29 -0.18 3.44 6.47
C ILE A 29 0.12 4.08 5.12
N THR A 30 1.39 4.02 4.72
CA THR A 30 1.83 4.41 3.37
C THR A 30 2.34 3.16 2.69
N LEU A 31 1.75 2.82 1.55
CA LEU A 31 2.13 1.65 0.77
C LEU A 31 2.86 2.13 -0.49
N PHE A 32 4.02 1.54 -0.75
CA PHE A 32 4.83 1.79 -1.94
C PHE A 32 4.91 0.53 -2.79
N TRP A 33 4.90 0.71 -4.11
CA TRP A 33 4.98 -0.36 -5.09
C TRP A 33 5.77 0.09 -6.33
N ASP A 34 6.99 0.59 -6.11
CA ASP A 34 7.81 1.07 -7.21
C ASP A 34 8.42 -0.13 -7.95
N TYR A 35 8.00 -0.38 -9.20
CA TYR A 35 8.60 -1.40 -10.08
C TYR A 35 9.03 -0.81 -11.43
N PRO A 36 10.26 -1.09 -11.92
CA PRO A 36 11.30 -1.88 -11.24
C PRO A 36 11.96 -1.07 -10.12
N TYR A 37 12.26 -1.73 -9.00
CA TYR A 37 13.13 -1.19 -7.95
C TYR A 37 14.49 -1.89 -7.98
N PRO A 38 15.61 -1.14 -7.98
CA PRO A 38 15.65 0.32 -8.10
C PRO A 38 15.20 0.78 -9.51
N PRO A 39 14.67 2.02 -9.63
CA PRO A 39 14.34 2.60 -10.92
C PRO A 39 15.57 2.54 -11.84
N LEU A 40 15.34 2.14 -13.10
CA LEU A 40 16.41 2.08 -14.11
C LEU A 40 17.02 3.49 -14.23
N SER A 41 18.30 3.59 -13.87
CA SER A 41 19.13 4.80 -13.87
C SER A 41 19.21 5.48 -15.22
#